data_AF-A0A0G0ZHN1-F1
#
_entry.id   AF-A0A0G0ZHN1-F1
#
_cell.length_a   1.000
_cell.length_b   1.000
_cell.length_c   1.000
_cell.angle_alpha   90.00
_cell.angle_beta   90.00
_cell.angle_gamma   90.00
#
_symmetry.space_group_name_H-M   'P 1'
#
loop_
_entity.id
_entity.type
_entity.pdbx_description
1 polymer ?
#
loop_
_entity_poly.entity_id
_entity_poly.type
_entity_poly.pdbx_seq_one_letter_code
_entity_poly.pdbx_strand_id
1 'polypeptide(L)'
;MKSAFKTVKERQASAFDTMKTEFGYKAKLAAPRLVKVVVSATTGRSKDKNRNDMVMGRIAKITGQKPSLRAAKKSIAAFKLREGDKIGVAVTLRGARLALVTSVVMTEKVLMKWGTLRLE
;
A
#
# COMPACT_ATOMS: atom_id res chain seq x y z
N MET A 1 14.83 7.95 -22.60
CA MET A 1 13.54 8.29 -21.95
C MET A 1 13.77 8.54 -20.45
N LYS A 2 13.93 9.79 -20.02
CA LYS A 2 13.94 10.13 -18.59
C LYS A 2 12.48 10.24 -18.15
N SER A 3 11.97 9.27 -17.41
CA SER A 3 10.59 9.26 -16.93
C SER A 3 10.33 10.46 -16.02
N ALA A 4 9.28 11.24 -16.30
CA ALA A 4 8.90 12.48 -15.62
C ALA A 4 8.46 12.34 -14.14
N PHE A 5 8.70 11.19 -13.51
CA PHE A 5 8.31 10.92 -12.12
C PHE A 5 9.55 10.81 -11.22
N LYS A 6 9.72 11.79 -10.30
CA LYS A 6 10.71 11.70 -9.22
C LYS A 6 10.45 10.47 -8.37
N THR A 7 11.48 9.66 -8.12
CA THR A 7 11.35 8.45 -7.30
C THR A 7 11.01 8.80 -5.85
N VAL A 8 10.37 7.88 -5.12
CA VAL A 8 9.97 8.15 -3.72
C VAL A 8 11.18 8.44 -2.82
N LYS A 9 12.35 7.89 -3.13
CA LYS A 9 13.61 8.22 -2.45
C LYS A 9 14.02 9.67 -2.66
N GLU A 10 13.95 10.17 -3.89
CA GLU A 10 14.25 11.57 -4.21
C GLU A 10 13.25 12.52 -3.54
N ARG A 11 11.96 12.16 -3.53
CA ARG A 11 10.91 12.94 -2.87
C ARG A 11 11.14 13.03 -1.35
N GLN A 12 11.62 11.95 -0.72
CA GLN A 12 11.96 11.96 0.70
C GLN A 12 13.18 12.83 1.00
N ALA A 13 14.17 12.85 0.11
CA ALA A 13 15.37 13.67 0.29
C ALA A 13 15.05 15.17 0.20
N SER A 14 14.22 15.58 -0.76
CA SER A 14 13.78 16.98 -0.91
C SER A 14 12.71 17.41 0.10
N ALA A 15 12.10 16.46 0.81
CA ALA A 15 10.96 16.72 1.70
C ALA A 15 11.32 17.70 2.83
N PHE A 16 12.54 17.62 3.36
CA PHE A 16 12.99 18.51 4.43
C PHE A 16 12.99 19.98 3.98
N ASP A 17 13.52 20.27 2.79
CA ASP A 17 13.63 21.65 2.30
C ASP A 17 12.25 22.25 2.00
N THR A 18 11.33 21.44 1.46
CA THR A 18 9.95 21.89 1.20
C THR A 18 9.18 22.12 2.51
N MET A 19 9.22 21.15 3.44
CA MET A 19 8.41 21.21 4.66
C MET A 19 9.01 22.10 5.76
N LYS A 20 10.31 22.41 5.70
CA LYS A 20 10.94 23.34 6.66
C LYS A 20 10.30 24.73 6.59
N THR A 21 9.99 25.20 5.38
CA THR A 21 9.41 26.53 5.14
C THR A 21 7.98 26.63 5.67
N GLU A 22 7.19 25.56 5.54
CA GLU A 22 5.78 25.53 5.96
C GLU A 22 5.60 25.21 7.45
N PHE A 23 6.44 24.34 8.03
CA PHE A 23 6.23 23.78 9.37
C PHE A 23 7.33 24.15 10.39
N GLY A 24 8.34 24.94 10.00
CA GLY A 24 9.31 25.53 10.93
C GLY A 24 10.24 24.53 11.64
N TYR A 25 10.56 23.40 11.00
CA TYR A 25 11.40 22.37 11.62
C TYR A 25 12.84 22.85 11.91
N LYS A 26 13.25 22.76 13.18
CA LYS A 26 14.59 23.15 13.66
C LYS A 26 15.69 22.13 13.32
N ALA A 27 15.34 20.85 13.14
CA ALA A 27 16.30 19.76 12.95
C ALA A 27 15.96 18.91 11.72
N LYS A 28 17.00 18.46 10.98
CA LYS A 28 16.86 17.61 9.78
C LYS A 28 16.17 16.28 10.03
N LEU A 29 16.25 15.75 11.26
CA LEU A 29 15.60 14.51 11.67
C LEU A 29 14.14 14.69 12.09
N ALA A 30 13.69 15.92 12.33
CA ALA A 30 12.31 16.20 12.72
C ALA A 30 11.32 16.14 11.54
N ALA A 31 11.82 16.18 10.30
CA ALA A 31 10.96 16.02 9.13
C ALA A 31 10.38 14.60 9.04
N PRO A 32 9.10 14.46 8.68
CA PRO A 32 8.43 13.17 8.59
C PRO A 32 9.05 12.28 7.53
N ARG A 33 9.17 10.98 7.84
CA ARG A 33 9.72 9.94 6.96
C ARG A 33 8.75 8.77 6.85
N LEU A 34 8.71 8.11 5.69
CA LEU A 34 7.92 6.89 5.54
C LEU A 34 8.67 5.71 6.17
N VAL A 35 8.10 5.14 7.23
CA VAL A 35 8.71 4.01 7.96
C VAL A 35 8.27 2.66 7.40
N LYS A 36 6.98 2.50 7.12
CA LYS A 36 6.40 1.26 6.59
C LYS A 36 5.17 1.55 5.74
N VAL A 37 4.91 0.66 4.78
CA VAL A 37 3.64 0.59 4.06
C VAL A 37 3.07 -0.80 4.28
N VAL A 38 1.81 -0.88 4.69
CA VAL A 38 1.09 -2.14 4.85
C VAL A 38 0.08 -2.22 3.72
N VAL A 39 0.18 -3.28 2.92
CA VAL A 39 -0.81 -3.61 1.91
C VAL A 39 -1.64 -4.75 2.45
N SER A 40 -2.93 -4.50 2.62
CA SER A 40 -3.90 -5.48 3.12
C SER A 40 -5.07 -5.58 2.16
N ALA A 41 -5.46 -6.82 1.87
CA ALA A 41 -6.67 -7.12 1.13
C ALA A 41 -7.51 -8.10 1.94
N THR A 42 -8.78 -7.76 2.12
CA THR A 42 -9.79 -8.65 2.70
C THR A 42 -10.69 -9.14 1.59
N THR A 43 -10.70 -10.44 1.38
CA THR A 43 -11.69 -11.09 0.52
C THR A 43 -12.93 -11.27 1.38
N GLY A 44 -13.82 -10.27 1.40
CA GLY A 44 -15.11 -10.39 2.09
C GLY A 44 -15.88 -11.63 1.61
N ARG A 45 -16.83 -12.12 2.43
CA ARG A 45 -17.78 -13.24 2.20
C ARG A 45 -17.49 -14.11 0.96
N SER A 46 -16.33 -14.77 0.93
CA SER A 46 -15.95 -15.62 -0.18
C SER A 46 -16.51 -17.01 0.10
N LYS A 47 -17.54 -17.42 -0.64
CA LYS A 47 -18.01 -18.82 -0.65
C LYS A 47 -16.93 -19.76 -1.23
N ASP A 48 -16.04 -19.21 -2.05
CA ASP A 48 -14.96 -19.92 -2.72
C ASP A 48 -13.71 -19.98 -1.81
N LYS A 49 -13.31 -21.19 -1.42
CA LYS A 49 -12.10 -21.43 -0.61
C LYS A 49 -10.80 -20.92 -1.27
N ASN A 50 -10.76 -20.84 -2.60
CA ASN A 50 -9.54 -20.58 -3.37
C ASN A 50 -9.28 -19.09 -3.66
N ARG A 51 -10.20 -18.16 -3.34
CA ARG A 51 -9.96 -16.73 -3.63
C ARG A 51 -8.81 -16.16 -2.82
N ASN A 52 -8.60 -16.64 -1.61
CA ASN A 52 -7.49 -16.20 -0.78
C ASN A 52 -6.14 -16.54 -1.42
N ASP A 53 -6.02 -17.71 -2.05
CA ASP A 53 -4.81 -18.13 -2.75
C ASP A 53 -4.55 -17.29 -4.01
N MET A 54 -5.60 -16.97 -4.76
CA MET A 54 -5.49 -16.05 -5.90
C MET A 54 -5.04 -14.65 -5.49
N VAL A 55 -5.63 -14.11 -4.42
CA VAL A 55 -5.26 -12.78 -3.89
C VAL A 55 -3.82 -12.80 -3.35
N MET A 56 -3.41 -13.86 -2.64
CA MET A 56 -2.02 -14.04 -2.21
C MET A 56 -1.07 -14.05 -3.41
N GLY A 57 -1.39 -14.77 -4.48
CA GLY A 57 -0.56 -14.83 -5.69
C GLY A 57 -0.41 -13.46 -6.36
N ARG A 58 -1.48 -12.67 -6.42
CA ARG A 58 -1.44 -11.29 -6.98
C ARG A 58 -0.61 -10.35 -6.12
N ILE A 59 -0.82 -10.36 -4.81
CA ILE A 59 -0.05 -9.50 -3.89
C ILE A 59 1.43 -9.90 -3.88
N ALA A 60 1.73 -11.20 -3.94
CA ALA A 60 3.09 -11.70 -4.05
C ALA A 60 3.78 -11.19 -5.33
N LYS A 61 3.09 -11.21 -6.48
CA LYS A 61 3.61 -10.67 -7.75
C LYS A 61 3.86 -9.16 -7.69
N ILE A 62 2.94 -8.39 -7.10
CA ILE A 62 3.06 -6.92 -7.01
C ILE A 62 4.16 -6.50 -6.04
N THR A 63 4.25 -7.18 -4.89
CA THR A 63 5.12 -6.74 -3.78
C THR A 63 6.46 -7.46 -3.73
N GLY A 64 6.63 -8.57 -4.46
CA GLY A 64 7.82 -9.42 -4.40
C GLY A 64 8.04 -10.08 -3.03
N GLN A 65 7.03 -10.07 -2.16
CA GLN A 65 7.11 -10.61 -0.81
C GLN A 65 5.92 -11.53 -0.53
N LYS A 66 6.20 -12.69 0.07
CA LYS A 66 5.16 -13.64 0.47
C LYS A 66 4.22 -13.01 1.50
N PRO A 67 2.91 -12.86 1.19
CA PRO A 67 1.96 -12.27 2.12
C PRO A 67 1.60 -13.22 3.28
N SER A 68 1.17 -12.64 4.40
CA SER A 68 0.68 -13.40 5.58
C SER A 68 -0.85 -13.49 5.58
N LEU A 69 -1.37 -14.67 5.91
CA LEU A 69 -2.82 -14.89 6.12
C LEU A 69 -3.22 -14.38 7.50
N ARG A 70 -4.40 -13.73 7.57
CA ARG A 70 -4.98 -13.20 8.81
C ARG A 70 -6.29 -13.90 9.11
N ALA A 71 -6.33 -14.52 10.28
CA ALA A 71 -7.51 -15.16 10.84
C ALA A 71 -8.44 -14.13 11.52
N ALA A 72 -9.74 -14.44 11.56
CA ALA A 72 -10.73 -13.70 12.30
C ALA A 72 -10.42 -13.75 13.81
N LYS A 73 -10.39 -12.59 14.46
CA LYS A 73 -10.21 -12.50 15.93
C LYS A 73 -11.52 -12.61 16.71
N LYS A 74 -12.65 -12.32 16.07
CA LYS A 74 -13.98 -12.30 16.69
C LYS A 74 -14.97 -12.97 15.75
N SER A 75 -15.88 -13.72 16.32
CA SER A 75 -17.02 -14.29 15.60
C SER A 75 -18.10 -13.22 15.43
N ILE A 76 -18.52 -12.95 14.19
CA ILE A 76 -19.55 -11.94 13.88
C ILE A 76 -20.57 -12.54 12.92
N ALA A 77 -21.81 -12.72 13.40
CA ALA A 77 -22.88 -13.38 12.67
C ALA A 77 -23.29 -12.65 11.38
N ALA A 78 -23.25 -11.30 11.37
CA ALA A 78 -23.57 -10.49 10.18
C ALA A 78 -22.70 -10.86 8.97
N PHE A 79 -21.42 -11.16 9.23
CA PHE A 79 -20.45 -11.56 8.21
C PHE A 79 -20.36 -13.08 8.02
N LYS A 80 -21.10 -13.87 8.81
CA LYS A 80 -21.02 -15.34 8.87
C LYS A 80 -19.60 -15.84 9.12
N LEU A 81 -18.87 -15.15 10.00
CA LEU A 81 -17.48 -15.47 10.33
C LEU A 81 -17.38 -16.13 11.69
N ARG A 82 -16.53 -17.16 11.79
CA ARG A 82 -16.12 -17.80 13.03
C ARG A 82 -14.67 -17.44 13.35
N GLU A 83 -14.32 -17.47 14.63
CA GLU A 83 -12.94 -17.32 15.07
C GLU A 83 -12.03 -18.35 14.39
N GLY A 84 -10.86 -17.89 13.92
CA GLY A 84 -9.92 -18.73 13.17
C GLY A 84 -10.12 -18.73 11.65
N ASP A 85 -11.23 -18.21 11.13
CA ASP A 85 -11.46 -18.16 9.68
C ASP A 85 -10.45 -17.24 8.99
N LYS A 86 -9.77 -17.74 7.95
CA LYS A 86 -8.79 -16.98 7.15
C LYS A 86 -9.53 -16.04 6.20
N ILE A 87 -9.53 -14.74 6.50
CA ILE A 87 -10.34 -13.74 5.77
C ILE A 87 -9.47 -12.72 5.02
N GLY A 88 -8.26 -12.50 5.51
CA GLY A 88 -7.39 -11.43 5.04
C GLY A 88 -6.01 -11.90 4.63
N VAL A 89 -5.43 -11.13 3.72
CA VAL A 89 -4.03 -11.23 3.33
C VAL A 89 -3.38 -9.89 3.61
N ALA A 90 -2.24 -9.89 4.29
CA ALA A 90 -1.50 -8.67 4.60
C ALA A 90 0.00 -8.86 4.39
N VAL A 91 0.64 -7.84 3.84
CA VAL A 91 2.11 -7.75 3.69
C VAL A 91 2.59 -6.39 4.19
N THR A 92 3.71 -6.41 4.93
CA THR A 92 4.35 -5.21 5.45
C THR A 92 5.64 -4.97 4.70
N LEU A 93 5.72 -3.85 4.00
CA LEU A 93 6.88 -3.44 3.22
C LEU A 93 7.66 -2.37 3.99
N ARG A 94 8.98 -2.53 4.01
CA ARG A 94 9.94 -1.61 4.63
C ARG A 94 11.12 -1.40 3.68
N GLY A 95 11.85 -0.30 3.86
CA GLY A 95 13.07 -0.02 3.11
C GLY A 95 12.85 0.06 1.59
N ALA A 96 13.73 -0.55 0.80
CA ALA A 96 13.70 -0.44 -0.66
C ALA A 96 12.41 -0.95 -1.32
N ARG A 97 11.76 -1.98 -0.75
CA ARG A 97 10.50 -2.55 -1.27
C ARG A 97 9.31 -1.59 -1.15
N LEU A 98 9.37 -0.65 -0.21
CA LEU A 98 8.35 0.41 -0.05
C LEU A 98 8.37 1.37 -1.25
N ALA A 99 9.56 1.75 -1.71
CA ALA A 99 9.72 2.72 -2.80
C ALA A 99 9.19 2.17 -4.13
N LEU A 100 9.37 0.87 -4.38
CA LEU A 100 8.90 0.22 -5.61
C LEU A 100 7.37 0.15 -5.67
N VAL A 101 6.72 -0.25 -4.57
CA VAL A 101 5.24 -0.35 -4.56
C VAL A 101 4.60 1.04 -4.58
N THR A 102 5.17 2.03 -3.91
CA THR A 102 4.65 3.40 -3.93
C THR A 102 4.81 4.07 -5.29
N SER A 103 5.89 3.80 -6.05
CA SER A 103 6.02 4.31 -7.41
C SER A 103 4.96 3.73 -8.34
N VAL A 104 4.73 2.41 -8.31
CA VAL A 104 3.73 1.73 -9.16
C VAL A 104 2.32 2.27 -8.87
N VAL A 105 1.94 2.37 -7.59
CA VAL A 105 0.61 2.85 -7.19
C VAL A 105 0.40 4.31 -7.55
N MET A 106 1.42 5.16 -7.40
CA MET A 106 1.33 6.59 -7.76
C MET A 106 1.24 6.79 -9.27
N THR A 107 1.95 6.02 -10.09
CA THR A 107 1.87 6.11 -11.56
C THR A 107 0.51 5.65 -12.08
N GLU A 108 -0.05 4.59 -11.51
CA GLU A 108 -1.30 3.99 -11.99
C GLU A 108 -2.54 4.77 -11.54
N LYS A 109 -2.56 5.31 -10.30
CA LYS A 109 -3.66 6.16 -9.82
C LYS A 109 -3.68 7.57 -10.41
N VAL A 110 -2.52 8.13 -10.78
CA VAL A 110 -2.48 9.41 -11.51
C VAL A 110 -3.01 9.24 -12.92
N LEU A 111 -2.72 8.11 -13.60
CA LEU A 111 -3.27 7.82 -14.92
C LEU A 111 -4.80 7.61 -14.90
N MET A 112 -5.34 6.91 -13.89
CA MET A 112 -6.77 6.58 -13.84
C MET A 112 -7.68 7.69 -13.30
N LYS A 113 -7.17 8.64 -12.49
CA LYS A 113 -8.04 9.67 -11.87
C LYS A 113 -8.00 11.03 -12.58
N TRP A 114 -7.03 11.27 -13.45
CA TRP A 114 -6.92 12.51 -14.24
C TRP A 114 -7.25 12.35 -15.74
N GLY A 115 -7.45 11.11 -16.23
CA GLY A 115 -7.81 10.83 -17.62
C GLY A 115 -9.31 10.74 -17.92
N THR A 116 -10.20 10.74 -16.92
CA THR A 116 -11.64 10.46 -17.09
C THR A 116 -12.55 11.60 -16.58
N LEU A 117 -12.00 12.81 -16.41
CA LEU A 117 -12.76 13.97 -15.90
C LEU A 117 -12.48 15.26 -16.69
N ARG A 118 -12.17 15.14 -17.99
CA ARG A 118 -12.04 16.31 -18.89
C ARG A 118 -12.60 16.08 -20.30
N LEU A 119 -13.68 15.31 -20.38
CA LEU A 119 -14.56 15.22 -21.55
C LEU A 119 -15.99 15.03 -21.05
N GLU A 120 -16.55 16.10 -20.52
CA GLU A 120 -17.97 16.50 -20.50
C GLU A 120 -18.05 17.92 -19.92
#